data_AF-B4NTC5-F1
#
_entry.id   AF-B4NTC5-F1
#
_cell.length_a   1.000
_cell.length_b   1.000
_cell.length_c   1.000
_cell.angle_alpha   90.00
_cell.angle_beta   90.00
_cell.angle_gamma   90.00
#
_symmetry.space_group_name_H-M   'P 1'
#
loop_
_entity.id
_entity.type
_entity.pdbx_description
1 polymer ?
#
loop_
_entity_poly.entity_id
_entity_poly.type
_entity_poly.pdbx_seq_one_letter_code
_entity_poly.pdbx_strand_id
1 'polypeptide(L)'
;RETFLILAAAFNYLDIILDEPGSLLWNNEMDTTSSDAARGVVLFSSPQIEIRALVEGQMLHHRAVAEDLGYKFGPETQILVTGGASVNKSILQTIADVFNAPVHIQDEGYEAALLGAAYRSAYALYLQEAGEEETPLCYRDYILSLTSNKLSLVCEPHKDSEEIYAPMLLRYREMARVLSNPNT
;
A
#
# COMPACT_ATOMS: atom_id res chain seq x y z
N ARG A 1 13.24 -11.91 13.92
CA ARG A 1 12.41 -10.74 14.33
C ARG A 1 11.13 -11.31 14.91
N GLU A 2 10.66 -10.78 16.04
CA GLU A 2 9.32 -11.08 16.56
C GLU A 2 8.26 -10.40 15.64
N THR A 3 7.25 -11.15 15.20
CA THR A 3 6.22 -10.79 14.20
C THR A 3 4.83 -10.59 14.83
N PHE A 4 4.58 -9.38 15.33
CA PHE A 4 3.29 -8.97 15.88
C PHE A 4 2.43 -8.33 14.79
N LEU A 5 1.11 -8.54 14.84
CA LEU A 5 0.20 -8.03 13.80
C LEU A 5 -1.11 -7.50 14.41
N ILE A 6 -1.56 -6.33 13.92
CA ILE A 6 -2.87 -5.77 14.22
C ILE A 6 -3.70 -5.74 12.95
N LEU A 7 -4.85 -6.40 12.97
CA LEU A 7 -5.91 -6.18 12.00
C LEU A 7 -6.92 -5.20 12.61
N ALA A 8 -7.04 -4.01 12.01
CA ALA A 8 -8.05 -3.02 12.37
C ALA A 8 -8.92 -2.73 11.14
N ALA A 9 -10.17 -3.21 11.16
CA ALA A 9 -11.14 -3.01 10.09
C ALA A 9 -11.91 -1.70 10.28
N ALA A 10 -11.23 -0.55 10.15
CA ALA A 10 -11.83 0.77 10.39
C ALA A 10 -11.92 1.67 9.15
N PHE A 11 -11.62 1.18 7.96
CA PHE A 11 -11.61 2.00 6.73
C PHE A 11 -12.46 1.38 5.62
N ASN A 12 -13.65 1.93 5.42
CA ASN A 12 -14.55 1.63 4.29
C ASN A 12 -14.06 2.33 3.01
N TYR A 13 -13.04 1.78 2.35
CA TYR A 13 -12.70 2.15 0.98
C TYR A 13 -12.51 0.87 0.15
N LEU A 14 -13.55 0.57 -0.64
CA LEU A 14 -13.78 -0.60 -1.50
C LEU A 14 -14.27 -1.88 -0.81
N ASP A 15 -15.35 -2.45 -1.38
CA ASP A 15 -16.14 -3.63 -1.00
C ASP A 15 -15.37 -4.99 -1.01
N ILE A 16 -14.09 -4.99 -0.63
CA ILE A 16 -13.23 -6.18 -0.54
C ILE A 16 -12.91 -6.51 0.94
N ILE A 17 -13.45 -5.75 1.89
CA ILE A 17 -13.11 -5.84 3.33
C ILE A 17 -14.29 -6.40 4.14
N LEU A 18 -13.93 -7.24 5.11
CA LEU A 18 -14.72 -7.73 6.25
C LEU A 18 -15.80 -6.73 6.70
N ASP A 19 -17.07 -7.13 6.60
CA ASP A 19 -18.24 -6.32 7.00
C ASP A 19 -18.36 -6.10 8.52
N GLU A 20 -17.61 -6.84 9.33
CA GLU A 20 -17.77 -6.85 10.79
C GLU A 20 -16.78 -5.87 11.48
N PRO A 21 -17.27 -4.85 12.21
CA PRO A 21 -16.42 -3.92 12.94
C PRO A 21 -15.71 -4.65 14.09
N GLY A 22 -14.39 -4.72 14.03
CA GLY A 22 -13.58 -5.35 15.07
C GLY A 22 -12.08 -5.13 14.90
N SER A 23 -11.35 -5.36 15.99
CA SER A 23 -9.89 -5.44 15.98
C SER A 23 -9.43 -6.79 16.50
N LEU A 24 -8.42 -7.35 15.85
CA LEU A 24 -7.78 -8.58 16.28
C LEU A 24 -6.27 -8.36 16.41
N LEU A 25 -5.75 -8.66 17.59
CA LEU A 25 -4.33 -8.52 17.92
C LEU A 25 -3.74 -9.90 18.13
N TRP A 26 -2.76 -10.28 17.30
CA TRP A 26 -2.03 -11.53 17.48
C TRP A 26 -0.57 -11.29 17.82
N ASN A 27 -0.10 -11.97 18.87
CA ASN A 27 1.32 -12.09 19.19
C ASN A 27 1.97 -13.23 18.39
N ASN A 28 3.26 -13.47 18.54
CA ASN A 28 3.97 -14.51 17.77
C ASN A 28 3.53 -15.94 18.09
N GLU A 29 2.96 -16.15 19.27
CA GLU A 29 2.61 -17.48 19.80
C GLU A 29 1.21 -17.91 19.36
N MET A 30 0.40 -16.98 18.85
CA MET A 30 -0.94 -17.29 18.37
C MET A 30 -0.90 -18.11 17.07
N ASP A 31 -1.74 -19.13 17.05
CA ASP A 31 -2.00 -20.00 15.91
C ASP A 31 -3.51 -20.06 15.64
N THR A 32 -3.89 -20.29 14.39
CA THR A 32 -5.27 -20.32 13.89
C THR A 32 -6.08 -21.45 14.53
N THR A 33 -5.42 -22.51 15.00
CA THR A 33 -6.06 -23.68 15.63
C THR A 33 -6.35 -23.48 17.12
N SER A 34 -5.89 -22.38 17.72
CA SER A 34 -6.12 -22.11 19.13
C SER A 34 -7.53 -21.59 19.37
N SER A 35 -8.20 -22.06 20.43
CA SER A 35 -9.48 -21.50 20.89
C SER A 35 -9.39 -20.03 21.29
N ASP A 36 -8.18 -19.51 21.49
CA ASP A 36 -7.93 -18.11 21.82
C ASP A 36 -7.69 -17.24 20.56
N ALA A 37 -7.63 -17.83 19.37
CA ALA A 37 -7.38 -17.12 18.12
C ALA A 37 -8.43 -16.05 17.83
N ALA A 38 -9.72 -16.34 18.12
CA ALA A 38 -10.82 -15.39 17.96
C ALA A 38 -10.86 -14.29 19.04
N ARG A 39 -10.22 -14.53 20.20
CA ARG A 39 -10.14 -13.52 21.27
C ARG A 39 -8.95 -12.58 21.06
N GLY A 40 -7.83 -13.10 20.56
CA GLY A 40 -6.58 -12.36 20.45
C GLY A 40 -5.99 -11.96 21.81
N VAL A 41 -4.96 -11.11 21.78
CA VAL A 41 -4.46 -10.43 22.98
C VAL A 41 -5.19 -9.11 23.22
N VAL A 42 -5.28 -8.69 24.48
CA VAL A 42 -5.86 -7.39 24.85
C VAL A 42 -4.89 -6.24 24.56
N LEU A 43 -3.58 -6.45 24.77
CA LEU A 43 -2.54 -5.47 24.57
C LEU A 43 -1.21 -6.17 24.24
N PHE A 44 -0.31 -5.48 23.54
CA PHE A 44 1.07 -5.95 23.38
C PHE A 44 1.93 -5.63 24.60
N SER A 45 3.09 -6.31 24.69
CA SER A 45 4.05 -6.13 25.77
C SER A 45 4.67 -4.72 25.81
N SER A 46 4.61 -3.96 24.72
CA SER A 46 5.07 -2.56 24.69
C SER A 46 4.30 -1.72 23.65
N PRO A 47 4.13 -0.39 23.90
CA PRO A 47 3.51 0.52 22.93
C PRO A 47 4.24 0.60 21.59
N GLN A 48 5.56 0.39 21.60
CA GLN A 48 6.38 0.38 20.38
C GLN A 48 6.01 -0.79 19.47
N ILE A 49 5.74 -1.96 20.06
CA ILE A 49 5.28 -3.14 19.31
C ILE A 49 3.89 -2.87 18.75
N GLU A 50 3.00 -2.27 19.53
CA GLU A 50 1.64 -1.96 19.10
C GLU A 50 1.60 -1.00 17.91
N ILE A 51 2.36 0.10 17.96
CA ILE A 51 2.46 1.06 16.85
C ILE A 51 3.01 0.39 15.59
N ARG A 52 4.05 -0.44 15.73
CA ARG A 52 4.65 -1.14 14.60
C ARG A 52 3.69 -2.15 13.98
N ALA A 53 3.04 -2.96 14.81
CA ALA A 53 2.07 -3.97 14.38
C ALA A 53 0.83 -3.33 13.73
N LEU A 54 0.44 -2.12 14.15
CA LEU A 54 -0.59 -1.32 13.49
C LEU A 54 -0.18 -0.93 12.07
N VAL A 55 1.00 -0.32 11.91
CA VAL A 55 1.48 0.14 10.61
C VAL A 55 1.71 -1.04 9.66
N GLU A 56 2.39 -2.09 10.12
CA GLU A 56 2.61 -3.32 9.33
C GLU A 56 1.29 -3.98 8.95
N GLY A 57 0.31 -4.03 9.87
CA GLY A 57 -1.01 -4.60 9.62
C GLY A 57 -1.82 -3.86 8.56
N GLN A 58 -1.78 -2.52 8.56
CA GLN A 58 -2.43 -1.73 7.51
C GLN A 58 -1.75 -1.94 6.14
N MET A 59 -0.42 -2.03 6.10
CA MET A 59 0.29 -2.28 4.83
C MET A 59 0.04 -3.71 4.31
N LEU A 60 -0.01 -4.71 5.20
CA LEU A 60 -0.35 -6.08 4.83
C LEU A 60 -1.79 -6.20 4.33
N HIS A 61 -2.72 -5.44 4.92
CA HIS A 61 -4.07 -5.31 4.41
C HIS A 61 -4.09 -4.79 2.97
N HIS A 62 -3.43 -3.66 2.70
CA HIS A 62 -3.37 -3.10 1.36
C HIS A 62 -2.67 -4.05 0.36
N ARG A 63 -1.61 -4.74 0.77
CA ARG A 63 -0.95 -5.77 -0.06
C ARG A 63 -1.90 -6.91 -0.39
N ALA A 64 -2.62 -7.45 0.60
CA ALA A 64 -3.57 -8.55 0.39
C ALA A 64 -4.66 -8.16 -0.63
N VAL A 65 -5.29 -7.00 -0.44
CA VAL A 65 -6.32 -6.49 -1.36
C VAL A 65 -5.77 -6.28 -2.76
N ALA A 66 -4.56 -5.73 -2.89
CA ALA A 66 -3.94 -5.55 -4.20
C ALA A 66 -3.62 -6.89 -4.88
N GLU A 67 -3.10 -7.88 -4.16
CA GLU A 67 -2.89 -9.22 -4.71
C GLU A 67 -4.21 -9.86 -5.16
N ASP A 68 -5.29 -9.69 -4.40
CA ASP A 68 -6.62 -10.21 -4.75
C ASP A 68 -7.21 -9.52 -5.99
N LEU A 69 -6.85 -8.26 -6.24
CA LEU A 69 -7.14 -7.52 -7.48
C LEU A 69 -6.25 -7.94 -8.67
N GLY A 70 -5.29 -8.85 -8.47
CA GLY A 70 -4.41 -9.37 -9.51
C GLY A 70 -3.11 -8.61 -9.70
N TYR A 71 -2.78 -7.67 -8.80
CA TYR A 71 -1.46 -7.03 -8.81
C TYR A 71 -0.38 -8.02 -8.39
N LYS A 72 0.81 -7.87 -8.98
CA LYS A 72 2.01 -8.63 -8.62
C LYS A 72 3.09 -7.67 -8.14
N PHE A 73 3.73 -8.04 -7.04
CA PHE A 73 4.82 -7.26 -6.47
C PHE A 73 6.15 -7.98 -6.68
N GLY A 74 7.21 -7.21 -6.95
CA GLY A 74 8.54 -7.74 -7.21
C GLY A 74 9.49 -6.64 -7.72
N PRO A 75 10.68 -7.01 -8.22
CA PRO A 75 11.74 -6.06 -8.59
C PRO A 75 11.35 -5.04 -9.66
N GLU A 76 10.43 -5.41 -10.55
CA GLU A 76 9.93 -4.54 -11.64
C GLU A 76 8.81 -3.59 -11.17
N THR A 77 8.30 -3.78 -9.96
CA THR A 77 7.24 -2.94 -9.40
C THR A 77 7.86 -1.74 -8.72
N GLN A 78 7.36 -0.54 -9.03
CA GLN A 78 7.75 0.69 -8.34
C GLN A 78 6.55 1.26 -7.62
N ILE A 79 6.70 1.52 -6.33
CA ILE A 79 5.67 2.16 -5.52
C ILE A 79 5.94 3.66 -5.49
N LEU A 80 4.96 4.44 -5.93
CA LEU A 80 4.99 5.89 -5.81
C LEU A 80 4.13 6.32 -4.62
N VAL A 81 4.76 6.91 -3.61
CA VAL A 81 4.05 7.45 -2.45
C VAL A 81 3.86 8.95 -2.62
N THR A 82 2.61 9.38 -2.54
CA THR A 82 2.17 10.78 -2.65
C THR A 82 1.42 11.23 -1.40
N GLY A 83 1.24 12.54 -1.22
CA GLY A 83 0.49 13.11 -0.09
C GLY A 83 1.29 13.12 1.22
N GLY A 84 0.64 13.43 2.34
CA GLY A 84 1.32 13.71 3.62
C GLY A 84 2.12 12.54 4.21
N ALA A 85 1.84 11.30 3.81
CA ALA A 85 2.57 10.11 4.26
C ALA A 85 4.01 10.04 3.71
N SER A 86 4.35 10.81 2.66
CA SER A 86 5.68 10.85 2.06
C SER A 86 6.77 11.43 2.97
N VAL A 87 6.41 11.99 4.13
CA VAL A 87 7.35 12.63 5.06
C VAL A 87 8.02 11.63 6.01
N ASN A 88 7.35 10.52 6.36
CA ASN A 88 7.86 9.59 7.37
C ASN A 88 8.63 8.42 6.74
N LYS A 89 9.97 8.53 6.73
CA LYS A 89 10.86 7.51 6.15
C LYS A 89 10.68 6.11 6.77
N SER A 90 10.32 6.00 8.05
CA SER A 90 10.09 4.69 8.68
C SER A 90 8.85 4.01 8.11
N ILE A 91 7.78 4.77 7.86
CA ILE A 91 6.57 4.24 7.21
C ILE A 91 6.87 3.86 5.75
N LEU A 92 7.62 4.70 5.02
CA LEU A 92 8.05 4.40 3.65
C LEU A 92 8.90 3.12 3.58
N GLN A 93 9.76 2.89 4.55
CA GLN A 93 10.53 1.65 4.63
C GLN A 93 9.64 0.43 4.91
N THR A 94 8.66 0.56 5.80
CA THR A 94 7.67 -0.51 6.01
C THR A 94 6.88 -0.81 4.75
N ILE A 95 6.50 0.20 3.97
CA ILE A 95 5.86 0.01 2.66
C ILE A 95 6.80 -0.76 1.73
N ALA A 96 8.06 -0.33 1.61
CA ALA A 96 9.03 -0.99 0.74
C ALA A 96 9.20 -2.47 1.11
N ASP A 97 9.36 -2.76 2.41
CA ASP A 97 9.56 -4.12 2.88
C ASP A 97 8.29 -4.99 2.75
N VAL A 98 7.11 -4.46 3.15
CA VAL A 98 5.85 -5.22 3.10
C VAL A 98 5.49 -5.57 1.67
N PHE A 99 5.65 -4.65 0.73
CA PHE A 99 5.36 -4.90 -0.67
C PHE A 99 6.54 -5.49 -1.44
N ASN A 100 7.71 -5.64 -0.82
CA ASN A 100 8.93 -6.10 -1.46
C ASN A 100 9.23 -5.37 -2.79
N ALA A 101 9.12 -4.04 -2.76
CA ALA A 101 9.25 -3.18 -3.94
C ALA A 101 9.86 -1.81 -3.57
N PRO A 102 10.68 -1.20 -4.45
CA PRO A 102 11.26 0.12 -4.21
C PRO A 102 10.20 1.22 -4.12
N VAL A 103 10.36 2.10 -3.14
CA VAL A 103 9.47 3.23 -2.86
C VAL A 103 10.11 4.53 -3.33
N HIS A 104 9.38 5.23 -4.17
CA HIS A 104 9.72 6.54 -4.71
C HIS A 104 8.75 7.59 -4.20
N ILE A 105 9.21 8.83 -4.12
CA ILE A 105 8.36 10.01 -3.93
C ILE A 105 8.52 10.96 -5.12
N GLN A 106 7.55 11.84 -5.29
CA GLN A 106 7.65 12.94 -6.23
C GLN A 106 8.21 14.17 -5.49
N ASP A 107 9.33 14.70 -5.96
CA ASP A 107 10.01 15.85 -5.34
C ASP A 107 9.17 17.14 -5.43
N GLU A 108 8.36 17.26 -6.49
CA GLU A 108 7.57 18.42 -6.84
C GLU A 108 6.15 17.95 -7.19
N GLY A 109 5.17 18.17 -6.29
CA GLY A 109 3.84 17.56 -6.46
C GLY A 109 2.80 18.08 -5.49
N TYR A 110 2.51 19.38 -5.54
CA TYR A 110 1.28 19.92 -4.94
C TYR A 110 0.15 19.83 -5.97
N GLU A 111 -1.05 19.43 -5.56
CA GLU A 111 -2.28 19.48 -6.37
C GLU A 111 -2.30 18.60 -7.66
N ALA A 112 -1.99 17.29 -7.54
CA ALA A 112 -1.98 16.36 -8.68
C ALA A 112 -3.29 16.36 -9.51
N ALA A 113 -4.44 16.54 -8.86
CA ALA A 113 -5.73 16.64 -9.54
C ALA A 113 -5.84 17.89 -10.43
N LEU A 114 -5.39 19.04 -9.92
CA LEU A 114 -5.36 20.30 -10.67
C LEU A 114 -4.40 20.21 -11.86
N LEU A 115 -3.20 19.67 -11.62
CA LEU A 115 -2.21 19.47 -12.67
C LEU A 115 -2.73 18.53 -13.77
N GLY A 116 -3.40 17.44 -13.39
CA GLY A 116 -4.07 16.54 -14.33
C GLY A 116 -5.17 17.23 -15.15
N ALA A 117 -5.93 18.14 -14.55
CA ALA A 117 -6.91 18.96 -15.28
C ALA A 117 -6.23 19.90 -16.28
N ALA A 118 -5.16 20.59 -15.86
CA ALA A 118 -4.38 21.47 -16.72
C ALA A 118 -3.77 20.71 -17.92
N TYR A 119 -3.20 19.52 -17.69
CA TYR A 119 -2.66 18.67 -18.75
C TYR A 119 -3.72 18.22 -19.76
N ARG A 120 -4.92 17.86 -19.29
CA ARG A 120 -6.02 17.52 -20.20
C ARG A 120 -6.45 18.72 -21.04
N SER A 121 -6.58 19.90 -20.44
CA SER A 121 -6.91 21.13 -21.18
C SER A 121 -5.84 21.51 -22.19
N ALA A 122 -4.55 21.42 -21.81
CA ALA A 122 -3.43 21.69 -22.69
C ALA A 122 -3.38 20.72 -23.88
N TYR A 123 -3.68 19.42 -23.65
CA TYR A 123 -3.74 18.45 -24.74
C TYR A 123 -4.92 18.69 -25.69
N ALA A 124 -6.09 19.08 -25.16
CA ALA A 124 -7.24 19.43 -25.98
C ALA A 124 -6.95 20.62 -26.91
N LEU A 125 -6.26 21.65 -26.40
CA LEU A 125 -5.82 22.79 -27.21
C LEU A 125 -4.79 22.37 -28.27
N TYR A 126 -3.80 21.56 -27.89
CA TYR A 126 -2.79 21.02 -28.81
C TYR A 126 -3.43 20.26 -30.00
N LEU A 127 -4.46 19.44 -29.73
CA LEU A 127 -5.19 18.73 -30.78
C LEU A 127 -5.99 19.66 -31.70
N GLN A 128 -6.48 20.79 -31.17
CA GLN A 128 -7.21 21.79 -31.96
C GLN A 128 -6.28 22.59 -32.87
N GLU A 129 -5.04 22.85 -32.42
CA GLU A 129 -4.03 23.61 -33.15
C GLU A 129 -3.27 22.75 -34.18
N ALA A 130 -3.25 21.43 -34.00
CA ALA A 130 -2.69 20.50 -34.97
C ALA A 130 -3.46 20.59 -36.30
N GLY A 131 -2.79 21.02 -37.37
CA GLY A 131 -3.37 21.12 -38.70
C GLY A 131 -3.65 19.76 -39.34
N GLU A 132 -4.44 19.74 -40.42
CA GLU A 132 -4.88 18.49 -41.10
C GLU A 132 -3.73 17.64 -41.67
N GLU A 133 -2.53 18.20 -41.84
CA GLU A 133 -1.36 17.51 -42.40
C GLU A 133 -0.43 16.88 -41.34
N GLU A 134 -0.60 17.20 -40.06
CA GLU A 134 0.30 16.73 -39.00
C GLU A 134 -0.41 15.71 -38.10
N THR A 135 0.22 14.56 -37.86
CA THR A 135 -0.31 13.57 -36.91
C THR A 135 0.09 13.97 -35.50
N PRO A 136 -0.86 14.39 -34.63
CA PRO A 136 -0.51 14.83 -33.29
C PRO A 136 0.02 13.68 -32.44
N LEU A 137 0.89 14.02 -31.47
CA LEU A 137 1.37 13.09 -30.47
C LEU A 137 0.21 12.50 -29.67
N CYS A 138 0.39 11.26 -29.21
CA CYS A 138 -0.53 10.69 -28.24
C CYS A 138 -0.44 11.46 -26.90
N TYR A 139 -1.50 11.40 -26.08
CA TYR A 139 -1.55 12.12 -24.80
C TYR A 139 -0.31 11.87 -23.95
N ARG A 140 0.13 10.61 -23.84
CA ARG A 140 1.30 10.23 -23.06
C ARG A 140 2.56 10.97 -23.52
N ASP A 141 2.85 10.93 -24.81
CA ASP A 141 4.10 11.49 -25.35
C ASP A 141 4.07 13.02 -25.34
N TYR A 142 2.90 13.61 -25.56
CA TYR A 142 2.70 15.05 -25.36
C TYR A 142 3.01 15.46 -23.92
N ILE A 143 2.43 14.79 -22.91
CA ILE A 143 2.70 15.13 -21.51
C ILE A 143 4.17 14.90 -21.14
N LEU A 144 4.78 13.79 -21.58
CA LEU A 144 6.20 13.53 -21.33
C LEU A 144 7.12 14.57 -21.97
N SER A 145 6.71 15.23 -23.06
CA SER A 145 7.45 16.35 -23.64
C SER A 145 7.43 17.60 -22.74
N LEU A 146 6.41 17.74 -21.89
CA LEU A 146 6.20 18.89 -21.00
C LEU A 146 6.76 18.67 -19.58
N THR A 147 7.01 17.42 -19.19
CA THR A 147 7.33 17.07 -17.81
C THR A 147 8.70 16.40 -17.68
N SER A 148 9.53 16.89 -16.76
CA SER A 148 10.66 16.11 -16.25
C SER A 148 10.15 15.13 -15.19
N ASN A 149 10.10 13.83 -15.49
CA ASN A 149 9.75 12.79 -14.51
C ASN A 149 10.86 12.65 -13.45
N LYS A 150 10.83 13.53 -12.44
CA LYS A 150 11.71 13.45 -11.28
C LYS A 150 11.02 12.67 -10.18
N LEU A 151 11.35 11.38 -10.13
CA LEU A 151 11.05 10.53 -8.99
C LEU A 151 12.34 10.35 -8.19
N SER A 152 12.26 10.52 -6.88
CA SER A 152 13.37 10.23 -5.98
C SER A 152 13.12 8.90 -5.30
N LEU A 153 14.09 7.98 -5.43
CA LEU A 153 14.10 6.73 -4.68
C LEU A 153 14.38 7.04 -3.21
N VAL A 154 13.51 6.60 -2.31
CA VAL A 154 13.61 6.88 -0.87
C VAL A 154 14.00 5.64 -0.07
N CYS A 155 13.40 4.50 -0.43
CA CYS A 155 13.58 3.23 0.28
C CYS A 155 13.66 2.08 -0.73
N GLU A 156 14.61 1.18 -0.50
CA GLU A 156 14.64 -0.15 -1.11
C GLU A 156 14.20 -1.18 -0.08
N PRO A 157 13.54 -2.28 -0.50
CA PRO A 157 13.18 -3.35 0.41
C PRO A 157 14.45 -3.97 1.03
N HIS A 158 14.38 -4.31 2.31
CA HIS A 158 15.42 -5.11 2.94
C HIS A 158 15.49 -6.51 2.30
N LYS A 159 16.68 -7.13 2.29
CA LYS A 159 16.90 -8.44 1.64
C LYS A 159 16.09 -9.58 2.27
N ASP A 160 15.82 -9.47 3.57
CA ASP A 160 15.03 -10.42 4.36
C ASP A 160 13.53 -10.08 4.38
N SER A 161 13.09 -9.04 3.66
CA SER A 161 11.71 -8.57 3.69
C SER A 161 10.72 -9.64 3.21
N GLU A 162 10.99 -10.32 2.10
CA GLU A 162 10.12 -11.38 1.59
C GLU A 162 9.99 -12.54 2.58
N GLU A 163 11.11 -12.98 3.18
CA GLU A 163 11.14 -14.06 4.16
C GLU A 163 10.31 -13.74 5.41
N ILE A 164 10.19 -12.47 5.75
CA ILE A 164 9.43 -11.98 6.90
C ILE A 164 7.97 -11.75 6.52
N TYR A 165 7.70 -10.99 5.45
CA TYR A 165 6.36 -10.49 5.15
C TYR A 165 5.50 -11.46 4.35
N ALA A 166 6.08 -12.39 3.59
CA ALA A 166 5.30 -13.45 2.94
C ALA A 166 4.52 -14.31 3.94
N PRO A 167 5.13 -14.88 5.01
CA PRO A 167 4.37 -15.61 6.02
C PRO A 167 3.46 -14.68 6.86
N MET A 168 3.85 -13.43 7.10
CA MET A 168 2.96 -12.47 7.79
C MET A 168 1.70 -12.15 6.97
N LEU A 169 1.78 -12.13 5.63
CA LEU A 169 0.63 -11.92 4.76
C LEU A 169 -0.36 -13.10 4.84
N LEU A 170 0.15 -14.33 4.90
CA LEU A 170 -0.69 -15.50 5.15
C LEU A 170 -1.35 -15.41 6.52
N ARG A 171 -0.57 -15.07 7.55
CA ARG A 171 -1.07 -14.85 8.92
C ARG A 171 -2.17 -13.77 8.96
N TYR A 172 -1.98 -12.67 8.23
CA TYR A 172 -2.97 -11.61 8.07
C TYR A 172 -4.29 -12.12 7.49
N ARG A 173 -4.23 -12.91 6.40
CA ARG A 173 -5.42 -13.50 5.76
C ARG A 173 -6.17 -14.44 6.70
N GLU A 174 -5.45 -15.21 7.51
CA GLU A 174 -6.07 -16.06 8.52
C GLU A 174 -6.74 -15.24 9.64
N MET A 175 -6.11 -14.16 10.11
CA MET A 175 -6.73 -13.24 11.06
C MET A 175 -8.03 -12.64 10.50
N ALA A 176 -8.02 -12.24 9.23
CA ALA A 176 -9.21 -11.73 8.54
C ALA A 176 -10.34 -12.77 8.49
N ARG A 177 -10.00 -14.03 8.18
CA ARG A 177 -10.94 -15.16 8.17
C ARG A 177 -11.55 -15.40 9.56
N VAL A 178 -10.73 -15.42 10.61
CA VAL A 178 -11.18 -15.60 12.00
C VAL A 178 -12.11 -14.46 12.42
N LEU A 179 -11.76 -13.22 12.07
CA LEU A 179 -12.57 -12.05 12.42
C LEU A 179 -13.94 -12.05 11.71
N SER A 180 -14.02 -12.55 10.47
CA SER A 180 -15.32 -12.67 9.76
C SER A 180 -16.13 -13.91 10.14
N ASN A 181 -15.56 -14.90 10.83
CA ASN A 181 -16.27 -16.08 11.33
C ASN A 181 -15.90 -16.41 12.78
N PRO A 182 -16.36 -15.62 13.77
CA PRO A 182 -15.97 -15.78 15.17
C PRO A 182 -16.54 -17.04 15.85
N ASN A 183 -17.39 -17.82 15.16
CA ASN A 183 -18.07 -19.01 15.68
C ASN A 183 -17.47 -20.35 15.18
N THR A 184 -16.33 -20.32 14.51
CA THR A 184 -15.55 -21.51 14.10
C THR A 184 -14.34 -21.70 15.00
#